data_AF-A0A6L8KSZ7-F1
#
_entry.id   AF-A0A6L8KSZ7-F1
#
_cell.length_a   1.000
_cell.length_b   1.000
_cell.length_c   1.000
_cell.angle_alpha   90.00
_cell.angle_beta   90.00
_cell.angle_gamma   90.00
#
_symmetry.space_group_name_H-M   'P 1'
#
loop_
_entity.id
_entity.type
_entity.pdbx_description
1 polymer ?
#
loop_
_entity_poly.entity_id
_entity_poly.type
_entity_poly.pdbx_seq_one_letter_code
_entity_poly.pdbx_strand_id
1 'polypeptide(L)' 'MIERRSRPDRTKAVAVNAGIAMAEKQGREMAAEFLEDAGVPLPVIARVLSEPEKRRAEDLR' A
#
# COMPACT_ATOMS: atom_id res chain seq x y z
N MET A 1 11.34 20.69 -17.64
CA MET A 1 11.69 19.27 -17.78
C MET A 1 11.09 18.54 -16.60
N ILE A 2 10.03 17.76 -16.82
CA ILE A 2 9.47 16.91 -15.76
C ILE A 2 10.48 15.79 -15.58
N GLU A 3 11.29 15.89 -14.54
CA GLU A 3 12.16 14.81 -14.10
C GLU A 3 11.32 13.54 -14.06
N ARG A 4 11.65 12.58 -14.93
CA ARG A 4 11.13 11.22 -14.82
C ARG A 4 11.76 10.64 -13.55
N ARG A 5 11.21 11.02 -12.38
CA ARG A 5 11.61 10.50 -11.07
C ARG A 5 11.63 8.98 -11.18
N SER A 6 12.83 8.41 -11.14
CA SER A 6 13.09 6.98 -11.06
C SER A 6 12.05 6.36 -10.12
N ARG A 7 11.15 5.53 -10.66
CA ARG A 7 9.95 4.94 -10.02
C ARG A 7 10.13 4.83 -8.49
N PRO A 8 9.74 5.85 -7.70
CA PRO A 8 9.93 5.78 -6.27
C PRO A 8 9.03 4.66 -5.78
N ASP A 9 9.56 3.83 -4.89
CA ASP A 9 8.78 2.87 -4.09
C ASP A 9 8.47 1.49 -4.67
N ARG A 10 9.40 0.81 -5.35
CA ARG A 10 9.29 -0.68 -5.47
C ARG A 10 9.13 -1.33 -4.09
N THR A 11 9.90 -0.87 -3.11
CA THR A 11 9.83 -1.37 -1.72
C THR A 11 8.48 -1.08 -1.06
N LYS A 12 7.92 0.14 -1.19
CA LYS A 12 6.60 0.38 -0.62
C LYS A 12 5.49 -0.31 -1.38
N ALA A 13 5.61 -0.53 -2.69
CA ALA A 13 4.64 -1.33 -3.43
C ALA A 13 4.57 -2.78 -2.89
N VAL A 14 5.72 -3.37 -2.55
CA VAL A 14 5.80 -4.69 -1.90
C VAL A 14 5.15 -4.66 -0.51
N ALA A 15 5.49 -3.66 0.32
CA ALA A 15 4.90 -3.51 1.65
C ALA A 15 3.38 -3.32 1.58
N VAL A 16 2.88 -2.49 0.68
CA VAL A 16 1.43 -2.28 0.47
C VAL A 16 0.73 -3.58 0.06
N ASN A 17 1.31 -4.37 -0.85
CA ASN A 17 0.73 -5.65 -1.24
C ASN A 17 0.71 -6.66 -0.08
N ALA A 18 1.77 -6.70 0.72
CA ALA A 18 1.82 -7.54 1.92
C ALA A 18 0.79 -7.09 2.97
N GLY A 19 0.63 -5.78 3.19
CA GLY A 19 -0.37 -5.21 4.09
C GLY A 19 -1.81 -5.53 3.67
N ILE A 20 -2.12 -5.50 2.36
CA ILE A 20 -3.45 -5.90 1.86
C ILE A 20 -3.72 -7.39 2.15
N ALA A 21 -2.77 -8.27 1.81
CA ALA A 21 -2.91 -9.70 2.08
C ALA A 21 -2.98 -10.01 3.58
N MET A 22 -2.30 -9.21 4.41
CA MET A 22 -2.38 -9.28 5.86
C MET A 22 -3.75 -8.84 6.37
N ALA A 23 -4.33 -7.77 5.82
CA ALA A 23 -5.65 -7.29 6.21
C ALA A 23 -6.74 -8.33 5.98
N GLU A 24 -6.65 -9.10 4.89
CA GLU A 24 -7.57 -10.20 4.57
C GLU A 24 -7.45 -11.38 5.54
N LYS A 25 -6.25 -11.64 6.09
CA LYS A 25 -5.98 -12.81 6.94
C LYS A 25 -6.02 -12.54 8.44
N GLN A 26 -5.55 -11.37 8.85
CA GLN A 26 -5.25 -11.01 10.25
C GLN A 26 -6.03 -9.78 10.72
N GLY A 27 -6.76 -9.11 9.82
CA GLY A 27 -7.53 -7.92 10.15
C GLY A 27 -6.80 -6.61 9.87
N ARG A 28 -7.58 -5.52 9.82
CA ARG A 28 -7.11 -4.20 9.38
C ARG A 28 -6.13 -3.55 10.34
N GLU A 29 -6.27 -3.78 11.65
CA GLU A 29 -5.38 -3.18 12.66
C GLU A 29 -3.95 -3.70 12.52
N MET A 30 -3.77 -5.02 12.47
CA MET A 30 -2.46 -5.65 12.23
C MET A 30 -1.81 -5.18 10.92
N ALA A 31 -2.61 -5.02 9.87
CA ALA A 31 -2.12 -4.53 8.59
C ALA A 31 -1.72 -3.05 8.63
N ALA A 32 -2.41 -2.23 9.42
CA ALA A 32 -2.08 -0.82 9.59
C ALA A 32 -0.74 -0.66 10.31
N GLU A 33 -0.53 -1.39 11.41
CA GLU A 33 0.71 -1.43 12.17
C GLU A 33 1.89 -1.88 11.28
N PHE A 34 1.72 -2.97 10.53
CA PHE A 34 2.73 -3.44 9.57
C PHE A 34 3.12 -2.39 8.52
N LEU A 35 2.13 -1.65 8.00
CA LEU A 35 2.39 -0.61 6.98
C LEU A 35 3.05 0.62 7.59
N GLU A 36 2.70 0.99 8.82
CA GLU A 36 3.34 2.06 9.57
C GLU A 36 4.82 1.74 9.84
N ASP A 37 5.11 0.53 10.32
CA ASP A 37 6.48 0.03 10.53
C ASP A 37 7.30 0.01 9.23
N ALA A 38 6.64 -0.27 8.10
CA ALA A 38 7.25 -0.22 6.77
C ALA A 38 7.48 1.22 6.25
N GLY A 39 7.14 2.25 7.03
CA GLY A 39 7.31 3.66 6.68
C GLY A 39 6.27 4.16 5.66
N VAL A 40 5.12 3.49 5.55
CA VAL A 40 4.03 3.94 4.68
C VAL A 40 3.27 5.07 5.38
N PRO A 41 3.08 6.24 4.74
CA PRO A 41 2.37 7.35 5.36
C PRO A 41 0.92 7.00 5.71
N LEU A 42 0.44 7.48 6.87
CA LEU A 42 -0.93 7.23 7.35
C LEU A 42 -2.05 7.51 6.31
N PRO A 43 -2.00 8.59 5.49
CA PRO A 43 -3.00 8.79 4.43
C PRO A 43 -3.01 7.67 3.37
N VAL A 44 -1.85 7.07 3.10
CA VAL A 44 -1.72 5.94 2.18
C VAL A 44 -2.27 4.67 2.82
N ILE A 45 -1.97 4.42 4.11
CA ILE A 45 -2.51 3.29 4.88
C ILE A 45 -4.04 3.34 4.88
N ALA A 46 -4.60 4.49 5.26
CA ALA A 46 -6.05 4.68 5.31
C ALA A 46 -6.71 4.38 3.96
N ARG A 47 -6.14 4.89 2.86
CA ARG A 47 -6.62 4.62 1.50
C ARG A 47 -6.55 3.12 1.15
N VAL A 48 -5.40 2.48 1.41
CA VAL A 48 -5.16 1.07 1.07
C VAL A 48 -6.10 0.13 1.81
N LEU A 49 -6.34 0.37 3.10
CA LEU A 49 -7.18 -0.51 3.93
C LEU A 49 -8.68 -0.21 3.80
N SER A 50 -9.07 1.01 3.41
CA SER A 50 -10.47 1.38 3.22
C SER A 50 -10.98 1.06 1.82
N GLU A 51 -10.11 1.10 0.81
CA GLU A 51 -10.48 0.97 -0.59
C GLU A 51 -9.57 -0.02 -1.34
N PRO A 52 -9.47 -1.29 -0.88
CA PRO A 52 -8.56 -2.27 -1.47
C PRO A 52 -8.87 -2.55 -2.95
N GLU A 53 -10.12 -2.35 -3.36
CA GLU A 53 -10.64 -2.65 -4.71
C GLU A 53 -10.20 -1.61 -5.75
N LYS A 54 -9.99 -0.35 -5.33
CA LYS A 54 -9.54 0.72 -6.25
C LYS A 54 -8.11 0.48 -6.76
N ARG A 55 -7.32 -0.36 -6.08
CA ARG A 55 -5.99 -0.81 -6.54
C ARG A 55 -6.07 -1.82 -7.68
N ARG A 56 -7.06 -2.74 -7.68
CA ARG A 56 -7.18 -3.76 -8.75
C ARG A 56 -7.34 -3.13 -10.14
N ALA A 57 -7.90 -1.91 -10.22
CA ALA A 57 -8.06 -1.19 -11.48
C ALA A 57 -6.77 -0.53 -12.02
N GLU A 58 -5.78 -0.23 -11.16
CA GLU A 58 -4.51 0.40 -11.57
C GLU A 58 -3.44 -0.62 -11.99
N ASP A 59 -3.46 -1.85 -11.46
CA ASP A 59 -2.52 -2.93 -11.84
C ASP A 59 -2.93 -3.69 -13.13
N LEU A 60 -4.12 -3.44 -13.68
CA LEU A 60 -4.65 -4.06 -14.91
C LEU A 60 -4.45 -3.19 -16.18
N ARG A 61 -3.70 -2.10 -16.10
CA ARG A 61 -3.43 -1.17 -17.22
C ARG A 61 -1.95 -1.05 -17.52
#